data_AF-A0A090E849-F1
#
_entry.id   AF-A0A090E849-F1
#
_cell.length_a   1.000
_cell.length_b   1.000
_cell.length_c   1.000
_cell.angle_alpha   90.00
_cell.angle_beta   90.00
_cell.angle_gamma   90.00
#
_symmetry.space_group_name_H-M   'P 1'
#
loop_
_entity.id
_entity.type
_entity.pdbx_description
1 polymer ?
#
loop_
_entity_poly.entity_id
_entity_poly.type
_entity_poly.pdbx_seq_one_letter_code
_entity_poly.pdbx_strand_id
1 'polypeptide(L)'
;MEVLESAVRSKGDFAGVFEYEETDGPQSATAYFYLCEAKGDPAGPIIGIIHIRSRAWSITEADIAVKWDKDEQRVGLFVFGVLTAAFDAETGARYGGRHGEDFNAEIP
;
A
#
# COMPACT_ATOMS: atom_id res chain seq x y z
N MET A 1 17.29 4.84 0.03
CA MET A 1 16.17 5.75 -0.34
C MET A 1 14.95 5.23 0.38
N GLU A 2 14.06 6.13 0.80
CA GLU A 2 12.83 5.77 1.49
C GLU A 2 11.67 6.54 0.84
N VAL A 3 10.55 5.88 0.62
CA VAL A 3 9.29 6.48 0.18
C VAL A 3 8.20 5.96 1.09
N LEU A 4 7.50 6.87 1.75
CA LEU A 4 6.41 6.56 2.67
C LEU A 4 5.19 7.38 2.27
N GLU A 5 4.07 6.70 2.03
CA GLU A 5 2.80 7.36 1.72
C GLU A 5 1.69 6.69 2.53
N SER A 6 0.75 7.48 3.06
CA SER A 6 -0.32 6.92 3.88
C SER A 6 -1.62 7.70 3.77
N ALA A 7 -2.73 7.00 3.96
CA ALA A 7 -4.04 7.62 4.05
C ALA A 7 -4.84 7.02 5.21
N VAL A 8 -5.15 7.85 6.20
CA VAL A 8 -6.04 7.51 7.31
C VAL A 8 -7.48 7.63 6.81
N ARG A 9 -8.31 6.62 7.11
CA ARG A 9 -9.75 6.64 6.85
C ARG A 9 -10.38 7.81 7.60
N SER A 10 -11.41 8.48 7.07
CA SER A 10 -12.02 9.63 7.76
C SER A 10 -12.53 9.30 9.16
N LYS A 11 -12.99 8.06 9.37
CA LYS A 11 -13.41 7.57 10.70
C LYS A 11 -12.25 7.45 11.70
N GLY A 12 -11.00 7.40 11.22
CA GLY A 12 -9.79 7.35 12.02
C GLY A 12 -9.48 5.98 12.63
N ASP A 13 -10.13 4.91 12.16
CA ASP A 13 -9.98 3.54 12.67
C ASP A 13 -8.97 2.70 11.88
N PHE A 14 -8.73 3.05 10.61
CA PHE A 14 -7.75 2.37 9.75
C PHE A 14 -6.89 3.35 8.95
N ALA A 15 -5.71 2.89 8.55
CA ALA A 15 -4.84 3.57 7.61
C ALA A 15 -4.28 2.58 6.58
N GLY A 16 -4.28 2.98 5.31
CA GLY A 16 -3.42 2.34 4.31
C GLY A 16 -2.04 2.98 4.36
N VAL A 17 -0.99 2.18 4.31
CA VAL A 17 0.40 2.67 4.38
C VAL A 17 1.23 1.96 3.32
N PHE A 18 1.88 2.72 2.46
CA PHE A 18 2.90 2.24 1.55
C PHE A 18 4.28 2.58 2.08
N GLU A 19 5.18 1.61 2.03
CA GLU A 19 6.58 1.76 2.42
C GLU A 19 7.45 1.16 1.33
N TYR A 20 8.43 1.92 0.86
CA TYR A 20 9.55 1.43 0.08
C TYR A 20 10.84 1.85 0.76
N GLU A 21 11.67 0.86 1.08
CA GLU A 21 12.93 1.06 1.77
C GLU A 21 14.07 0.42 0.96
N GLU A 22 15.20 1.11 0.89
CA GLU A 22 16.46 0.60 0.36
C GLU A 22 17.56 0.79 1.42
N THR A 23 17.78 -0.24 2.23
CA THR A 23 18.67 -0.27 3.40
C THR A 23 20.11 -0.62 3.08
N ASP A 24 20.33 -1.71 2.33
CA ASP A 24 21.64 -2.28 1.99
C ASP A 24 21.90 -2.25 0.48
N GLY A 25 21.51 -1.14 -0.15
CA GLY A 25 21.68 -0.86 -1.57
C GLY A 25 20.63 -1.51 -2.48
N PRO A 26 20.76 -1.34 -3.81
CA PRO A 26 19.68 -1.57 -4.78
C PRO A 26 19.07 -2.98 -4.77
N GLN A 27 19.82 -3.98 -4.32
CA GLN A 27 19.34 -5.37 -4.31
C GLN A 27 18.51 -5.70 -3.07
N SER A 28 18.67 -4.94 -1.99
CA SER A 28 17.94 -5.10 -0.73
C SER A 28 16.58 -4.41 -0.71
N ALA A 29 16.32 -3.54 -1.69
CA ALA A 29 15.14 -2.71 -1.65
C ALA A 29 13.84 -3.52 -1.66
N THR A 30 12.86 -3.10 -0.87
CA THR A 30 11.58 -3.79 -0.77
C THR A 30 10.44 -2.78 -0.64
N ALA A 31 9.33 -3.06 -1.31
CA ALA A 31 8.10 -2.28 -1.24
C ALA A 31 6.98 -3.14 -0.67
N TYR A 32 6.28 -2.58 0.32
CA TYR A 32 5.11 -3.19 0.94
C TYR A 32 3.95 -2.20 1.00
N PHE A 33 2.75 -2.78 1.01
CA PHE A 33 1.51 -2.06 1.29
C PHE A 33 0.81 -2.71 2.47
N TYR A 34 0.48 -1.90 3.46
CA TYR A 34 -0.08 -2.30 4.73
C TYR A 34 -1.47 -1.73 4.93
N LEU A 35 -2.29 -2.49 5.64
CA LEU A 35 -3.47 -1.98 6.32
C LEU A 35 -3.18 -2.00 7.82
N CYS A 36 -3.27 -0.85 8.48
CA CYS A 36 -3.01 -0.69 9.90
C CYS A 36 -4.26 -0.21 10.63
N GLU A 37 -4.42 -0.56 11.91
CA GLU A 37 -5.35 0.17 12.78
C GLU A 37 -4.83 1.60 12.96
N ALA A 38 -5.71 2.59 12.95
CA ALA A 38 -5.39 3.96 13.35
C ALA A 38 -6.01 4.20 14.73
N LYS A 39 -5.19 4.61 15.71
CA LYS A 39 -5.63 4.97 17.07
C LYS A 39 -5.10 6.35 17.45
N GLY A 40 -5.31 7.33 16.58
CA GLY A 40 -5.01 8.74 16.85
C GLY A 40 -3.53 9.16 16.91
N ASP A 41 -2.58 8.29 16.55
CA ASP A 41 -1.12 8.56 16.43
C ASP A 41 -0.49 7.49 15.48
N PRO A 42 0.78 7.57 15.02
CA PRO A 42 1.21 6.96 13.75
C PRO A 42 1.06 5.43 13.76
N ALA A 43 0.46 4.93 12.67
CA ALA A 43 0.24 3.53 12.30
C ALA A 43 0.20 2.55 13.50
N GLY A 44 -1.01 2.24 13.97
CA GLY A 44 -1.24 1.15 14.91
C GLY A 44 -0.94 -0.23 14.29
N PRO A 45 -1.30 -1.33 14.97
CA PRO A 45 -0.93 -2.68 14.55
C PRO A 45 -1.29 -2.96 13.08
N ILE A 46 -0.36 -3.62 12.38
CA ILE A 46 -0.54 -4.07 10.99
C ILE A 46 -1.53 -5.23 10.98
N ILE A 47 -2.62 -5.07 10.24
CA ILE A 47 -3.71 -6.04 10.06
C ILE A 47 -3.55 -6.81 8.75
N GLY A 48 -3.00 -6.15 7.73
CA GLY A 48 -2.81 -6.71 6.40
C GLY A 48 -1.48 -6.30 5.81
N ILE A 49 -0.84 -7.22 5.10
CA ILE A 49 0.41 -6.99 4.36
C ILE A 49 0.22 -7.51 2.94
N ILE A 50 0.63 -6.69 1.98
CA ILE A 50 0.78 -7.04 0.57
C ILE A 50 2.21 -6.68 0.17
N HIS A 51 2.96 -7.67 -0.31
CA HIS A 51 4.27 -7.44 -0.92
C HIS A 51 4.08 -6.87 -2.33
N ILE A 52 4.66 -5.71 -2.60
CA ILE A 52 4.52 -5.03 -3.88
C ILE A 52 5.67 -5.41 -4.81
N ARG A 53 6.91 -5.25 -4.33
CA ARG A 53 8.09 -5.43 -5.16
C ARG A 53 9.34 -5.63 -4.31
N SER A 54 10.30 -6.37 -4.87
CA SER A 54 11.68 -6.39 -4.37
C SER A 54 12.63 -5.83 -5.43
N ARG A 55 13.81 -5.42 -4.96
CA ARG A 55 14.87 -4.73 -5.69
C ARG A 55 14.52 -3.30 -6.04
N ALA A 56 15.56 -2.57 -6.42
CA ALA A 56 15.52 -1.17 -6.72
C ALA A 56 14.40 -0.83 -7.70
N TRP A 57 13.73 0.25 -7.35
CA TRP A 57 12.62 0.77 -8.10
C TRP A 57 12.80 2.26 -8.25
N SER A 58 12.82 2.73 -9.50
CA SER A 58 12.88 4.15 -9.82
C SER A 58 11.50 4.77 -9.64
N ILE A 59 11.14 5.08 -8.39
CA ILE A 59 9.92 5.80 -8.01
C ILE A 59 10.26 6.97 -7.09
N THR A 60 9.35 7.93 -7.03
CA THR A 60 9.34 9.03 -6.08
C THR A 60 8.01 9.05 -5.33
N GLU A 61 7.89 9.85 -4.27
CA GLU A 61 6.62 10.07 -3.57
C GLU A 61 5.50 10.52 -4.52
N ALA A 62 5.82 11.33 -5.54
CA ALA A 62 4.82 11.82 -6.51
C ALA A 62 4.23 10.71 -7.40
N ASP A 63 4.92 9.57 -7.53
CA ASP A 63 4.47 8.43 -8.31
C ASP A 63 3.55 7.50 -7.52
N ILE A 64 3.46 7.70 -6.21
CA ILE A 64 2.71 6.86 -5.28
C ILE A 64 1.51 7.65 -4.73
N ALA A 65 0.37 6.98 -4.64
CA ALA A 65 -0.75 7.51 -3.87
C ALA A 65 -1.47 6.38 -3.14
N VAL A 66 -1.81 6.61 -1.88
CA VAL A 66 -2.71 5.77 -1.12
C VAL A 66 -4.05 6.49 -0.99
N LYS A 67 -5.14 5.85 -1.42
CA LYS A 67 -6.46 6.49 -1.42
C LYS A 67 -7.54 5.52 -0.99
N TRP A 68 -8.47 6.04 -0.19
CA TRP A 68 -9.73 5.36 0.08
C TRP A 68 -10.68 5.52 -1.11
N ASP A 69 -11.51 4.51 -1.34
CA ASP A 69 -12.65 4.65 -2.23
C ASP A 69 -13.71 5.59 -1.61
N LYS A 70 -14.71 5.93 -2.42
CA LYS A 70 -15.77 6.90 -2.08
C LYS A 70 -16.57 6.50 -0.84
N ASP A 71 -16.74 5.19 -0.63
CA ASP A 71 -17.48 4.64 0.52
C ASP A 71 -16.54 4.31 1.70
N GLU A 72 -15.25 4.59 1.53
CA GLU A 72 -14.16 4.25 2.45
C GLU A 72 -14.14 2.76 2.87
N GLN A 73 -14.67 1.86 2.05
CA GLN A 73 -14.63 0.43 2.32
C GLN A 73 -13.28 -0.16 1.95
N ARG A 74 -12.63 0.42 0.94
CA ARG A 74 -11.37 -0.09 0.39
C ARG A 74 -10.32 0.99 0.36
N VAL A 75 -9.08 0.58 0.66
CA VAL A 75 -7.91 1.44 0.50
C VAL A 75 -7.01 0.85 -0.57
N GLY A 76 -6.71 1.68 -1.58
CA GLY A 76 -5.93 1.30 -2.75
C GLY A 76 -4.57 1.98 -2.80
N LEU A 77 -3.57 1.23 -3.22
CA LEU A 77 -2.26 1.72 -3.64
C LEU A 77 -2.25 1.96 -5.14
N PHE A 78 -1.99 3.20 -5.52
CA PHE A 78 -1.81 3.63 -6.90
C PHE A 78 -0.35 3.91 -7.16
N VAL A 79 0.19 3.31 -8.22
CA VAL A 79 1.56 3.54 -8.67
C VAL A 79 1.50 4.04 -10.10
N PHE A 80 2.09 5.20 -10.38
CA PHE A 80 1.95 5.91 -11.65
C PHE A 80 0.47 6.11 -12.05
N GLY A 81 -0.41 6.31 -11.06
CA GLY A 81 -1.85 6.46 -11.24
C GLY A 81 -2.62 5.15 -11.50
N VAL A 82 -1.95 3.99 -11.55
CA VAL A 82 -2.58 2.68 -11.76
C VAL A 82 -2.75 1.96 -10.44
N LEU A 83 -3.97 1.49 -10.17
CA LEU A 83 -4.26 0.70 -8.97
C LEU A 83 -3.49 -0.62 -9.02
N THR A 84 -2.58 -0.80 -8.07
CA THR A 84 -1.63 -1.91 -8.03
C THR A 84 -1.98 -2.92 -6.93
N ALA A 85 -2.53 -2.43 -5.82
CA ALA A 85 -2.99 -3.26 -4.72
C ALA A 85 -4.13 -2.58 -3.96
N ALA A 86 -4.96 -3.36 -3.27
CA ALA A 86 -6.00 -2.83 -2.41
C ALA A 86 -6.29 -3.77 -1.23
N PHE A 87 -6.78 -3.18 -0.14
CA PHE A 87 -7.40 -3.90 0.96
C PHE A 87 -8.88 -3.54 1.04
N ASP A 88 -9.70 -4.53 1.38
CA ASP A 88 -11.05 -4.31 1.87
C ASP A 88 -11.00 -4.27 3.41
N ALA A 89 -11.34 -3.12 3.99
CA ALA A 89 -11.19 -2.87 5.41
C ALA A 89 -12.27 -3.58 6.25
N GLU A 90 -13.39 -3.99 5.64
CA GLU A 90 -14.47 -4.69 6.34
C GLU A 90 -14.17 -6.19 6.45
N THR A 91 -13.70 -6.79 5.36
CA THR A 91 -13.45 -8.24 5.27
C THR A 91 -12.00 -8.63 5.52
N GLY A 92 -11.06 -7.68 5.42
CA GLY A 92 -9.62 -7.95 5.42
C GLY A 92 -9.12 -8.60 4.13
N ALA A 93 -9.95 -8.64 3.08
CA ALA A 93 -9.56 -9.17 1.78
C ALA A 93 -8.44 -8.33 1.15
N ARG A 94 -7.57 -9.00 0.40
CA ARG A 94 -6.36 -8.41 -0.20
C ARG A 94 -6.41 -8.64 -1.69
N TYR A 95 -6.12 -7.58 -2.45
CA TYR A 95 -6.13 -7.60 -3.91
C TYR A 95 -4.81 -7.07 -4.43
N GLY A 96 -4.27 -7.70 -5.46
CA GLY A 96 -2.97 -7.34 -6.02
C GLY A 96 -1.79 -7.78 -5.14
N GLY A 97 -0.61 -7.27 -5.46
CA GLY A 97 0.65 -7.71 -4.84
C GLY A 97 1.13 -9.06 -5.35
N ARG A 98 1.75 -9.02 -6.52
CA ARG A 98 2.73 -9.99 -7.01
C ARG A 98 3.34 -9.43 -8.29
N HIS A 99 4.25 -8.45 -8.17
CA HIS A 99 5.00 -8.03 -9.34
C HIS A 99 6.04 -9.11 -9.67
N GLY A 100 5.66 -10.05 -10.55
CA GLY A 100 6.46 -11.20 -10.98
C GLY A 100 5.69 -12.22 -11.82
N GLU A 101 4.38 -12.40 -11.58
CA GLU A 101 3.46 -13.21 -12.38
C GLU A 101 2.09 -12.51 -12.38
N ASP A 102 1.57 -12.17 -13.56
CA ASP A 102 0.18 -11.78 -13.82
C ASP A 102 -0.34 -10.46 -13.21
N PHE A 103 0.00 -9.37 -13.90
CA PHE A 103 -0.73 -8.10 -13.82
C PHE A 103 -2.03 -8.23 -14.63
N ASN A 104 -3.13 -8.60 -13.98
CA ASN A 104 -4.51 -8.37 -14.43
C ASN A 104 -5.45 -8.56 -13.23
N ALA A 105 -5.41 -7.64 -12.26
CA ALA A 105 -6.48 -7.54 -11.28
C ALA A 105 -7.60 -6.69 -11.89
N GLU A 106 -8.57 -7.32 -12.55
CA GLU A 106 -9.88 -6.70 -12.74
C GLU A 106 -10.57 -6.67 -11.37
N ILE A 107 -10.91 -5.46 -10.91
CA ILE A 107 -11.77 -5.28 -9.76
C ILE A 107 -13.22 -5.41 -10.26
N PRO A 108 -14.06 -6.29 -9.66
CA PRO A 108 -15.48 -6.38 -10.00
C PRO A 108 -16.26 -5.10 -9.72
#